data_AF-A0A382MYQ0-F1
#
_entry.id   AF-A0A382MYQ0-F1
#
_cell.length_a   1.000
_cell.length_b   1.000
_cell.length_c   1.000
_cell.angle_alpha   90.00
_cell.angle_beta   90.00
_cell.angle_gamma   90.00
#
_symmetry.space_group_name_H-M   'P 1'
#
loop_
_entity.id
_entity.type
_entity.pdbx_description
1 polymer ?
#
loop_
_entity_poly.entity_id
_entity_poly.type
_entity_poly.pdbx_seq_one_letter_code
_entity_poly.pdbx_strand_id
1 'polypeptide(L)' 'MLNEGASPSIISKNLAELKANKISQQKNDELVLGADSIIDLNGEIVSKPSNRGKALDIFKKLNGKKHYLISSVC' A
#
# COMPACT_ATOMS: atom_id res chain seq x y z
N MET A 1 7.31 -10.21 -7.99
CA MET A 1 8.38 -10.12 -6.97
C MET A 1 7.95 -9.16 -5.88
N LEU A 2 7.41 -9.68 -4.78
CA LEU A 2 7.47 -9.02 -3.47
C LEU A 2 8.50 -9.87 -2.71
N ASN A 3 9.77 -9.54 -2.84
CA ASN A 3 10.81 -10.26 -2.12
C ASN A 3 10.67 -9.92 -0.63
N GLU A 4 10.83 -10.93 0.22
CA GLU A 4 10.98 -10.74 1.66
C GLU A 4 12.13 -9.75 1.91
N GLY A 5 11.81 -8.58 2.48
CA GLY A 5 12.78 -7.51 2.73
C GLY A 5 12.59 -6.21 1.90
N ALA A 6 11.60 -6.13 1.00
CA ALA A 6 11.29 -4.87 0.33
C ALA A 6 10.76 -3.82 1.32
N SER A 7 11.29 -2.60 1.27
CA SER A 7 10.80 -1.51 2.12
C SER A 7 9.34 -1.18 1.82
N PRO A 8 8.58 -0.67 2.80
CA PRO A 8 7.23 -0.16 2.57
C PRO A 8 7.14 0.78 1.35
N SER A 9 8.09 1.71 1.18
CA SER A 9 8.12 2.61 0.02
C SER A 9 8.22 1.89 -1.33
N ILE A 10 9.05 0.85 -1.44
CA ILE A 10 9.17 0.04 -2.67
C ILE A 10 7.87 -0.69 -2.95
N ILE A 11 7.23 -1.25 -1.93
CA ILE A 11 5.97 -1.98 -2.06
C ILE A 11 4.86 -1.05 -2.58
N SER A 12 4.69 0.13 -1.96
CA SER A 12 3.70 1.11 -2.40
C SER A 12 3.91 1.56 -3.84
N LYS A 13 5.16 1.83 -4.24
CA LYS A 13 5.49 2.20 -5.62
C LYS A 13 5.15 1.10 -6.62
N ASN A 14 5.58 -0.14 -6.35
CA ASN A 14 5.31 -1.28 -7.23
C ASN A 14 3.80 -1.53 -7.39
N LEU A 15 3.02 -1.35 -6.32
CA LEU A 15 1.56 -1.48 -6.38
C LEU A 15 0.91 -0.38 -7.23
N ALA A 16 1.39 0.86 -7.14
CA ALA A 16 0.93 1.96 -7.99
C ALA A 16 1.21 1.65 -9.47
N GLU A 17 2.44 1.24 -9.78
CA GLU A 17 2.87 0.87 -11.13
C GLU A 17 2.08 -0.32 -11.70
N LEU A 18 1.87 -1.38 -10.92
CA LEU A 18 1.08 -2.54 -11.34
C LEU A 18 -0.37 -2.16 -11.68
N LYS A 19 -0.97 -1.23 -10.94
CA LYS A 19 -2.32 -0.73 -11.23
C LYS A 19 -2.36 0.10 -12.51
N ALA A 20 -1.40 1.01 -12.69
CA ALA A 20 -1.27 1.79 -13.92
C ALA A 20 -1.12 0.86 -15.13
N ASN A 21 -0.09 0.00 -15.11
CA ASN A 21 0.24 -0.90 -16.21
C ASN A 21 -0.92 -1.82 -16.61
N LYS A 22 -1.68 -2.33 -15.64
CA LYS A 22 -2.85 -3.18 -15.91
C LYS A 22 -3.91 -2.47 -16.77
N ILE A 23 -4.12 -1.17 -16.56
CA ILE A 23 -5.10 -0.38 -17.30
C ILE A 23 -4.49 0.19 -18.59
N SER A 24 -3.23 0.64 -18.56
CA SER A 24 -2.52 1.15 -19.75
C SER A 24 -2.48 0.12 -20.89
N GLN A 25 -2.36 -1.18 -20.56
CA GLN A 25 -2.42 -2.26 -21.56
C GLN A 25 -3.78 -2.37 -22.29
N GLN A 26 -4.85 -1.79 -21.74
CA GLN A 26 -6.20 -1.82 -22.31
C GLN A 26 -6.61 -0.46 -22.91
N LYS A 27 -5.89 0.62 -22.56
CA LYS A 27 -6.21 2.01 -22.86
C LYS A 27 -5.04 2.65 -23.61
N ASN A 28 -4.81 2.16 -24.82
CA ASN A 28 -3.80 2.72 -25.72
C ASN A 28 -4.10 4.21 -25.97
N ASP A 29 -3.04 5.03 -26.03
CA ASP A 29 -3.09 6.48 -26.25
C ASP A 29 -3.78 7.32 -25.16
N GLU A 30 -4.14 6.72 -24.02
CA GLU A 30 -4.63 7.44 -22.84
C GLU A 30 -3.55 7.52 -21.75
N LEU A 31 -3.46 8.66 -21.05
CA LEU A 31 -2.64 8.76 -19.84
C LEU A 31 -3.35 8.08 -18.67
N VAL A 32 -2.71 7.07 -18.09
CA VAL A 32 -3.22 6.32 -16.94
C VAL A 32 -2.37 6.62 -15.71
N LEU A 33 -3.02 6.97 -14.60
CA LEU A 33 -2.39 7.16 -13.30
C LEU A 33 -2.71 5.99 -12.37
N GLY A 34 -1.68 5.37 -11.82
CA GLY A 34 -1.78 4.37 -10.76
C GLY A 34 -1.37 4.96 -9.42
N ALA A 35 -2.07 4.58 -8.36
CA ALA A 35 -1.72 5.01 -7.00
C ALA A 35 -1.95 3.89 -5.99
N ASP A 36 -1.14 3.87 -4.94
CA ASP A 36 -1.32 2.99 -3.81
C ASP A 36 -0.84 3.63 -2.51
N SER A 37 -1.36 3.16 -1.38
CA SER A 37 -0.97 3.64 -0.07
C SER A 37 -0.94 2.52 0.95
N ILE A 38 0.08 2.53 1.79
CA ILE A 38 0.28 1.55 2.86
C ILE A 38 0.57 2.25 4.18
N ILE A 39 0.25 1.57 5.28
CA ILE A 39 0.57 2.05 6.63
C ILE A 39 1.78 1.27 7.15
N ASP A 40 2.82 1.99 7.54
CA ASP A 40 4.00 1.48 8.20
C ASP A 40 3.95 1.79 9.71
N LEU A 41 4.06 0.74 10.53
CA LEU A 41 4.21 0.83 11.97
C LEU A 41 5.53 0.16 12.36
N ASN A 42 6.58 0.97 12.54
CA ASN A 42 7.91 0.52 12.96
C ASN A 42 8.54 -0.54 12.01
N GLY A 43 8.36 -0.40 10.70
CA GLY A 43 8.85 -1.35 9.71
C GLY A 43 7.87 -2.47 9.36
N GLU A 44 6.74 -2.59 10.09
CA GLU A 44 5.69 -3.55 9.80
C GLU A 44 4.55 -2.91 9.00
N ILE A 45 4.12 -3.59 7.93
CA ILE A 45 2.98 -3.15 7.13
C ILE A 45 1.67 -3.53 7.82
N VAL A 46 0.81 -2.54 8.04
CA VAL A 46 -0.54 -2.75 8.55
C VAL A 46 -1.50 -2.98 7.37
N SER A 47 -1.92 -4.24 7.22
CA SER A 47 -2.88 -4.66 6.19
C SER A 47 -4.33 -4.33 6.56
N LYS A 48 -5.21 -4.31 5.55
CA LYS A 48 -6.66 -4.14 5.76
C LYS A 48 -7.20 -5.27 6.66
N PRO A 49 -8.05 -4.94 7.65
CA PRO A 49 -8.66 -5.96 8.49
C PRO A 49 -9.66 -6.81 7.71
N SER A 50 -9.67 -8.12 7.95
CA SER A 50 -10.66 -9.04 7.35
C SER A 50 -12.03 -8.97 8.03
N ASN A 51 -12.10 -8.44 9.26
CA ASN A 51 -13.34 -8.29 10.02
C ASN A 51 -13.20 -7.21 11.11
N ARG A 52 -14.33 -6.90 11.77
CA ARG A 52 -14.40 -5.86 12.81
C ARG A 52 -13.50 -6.14 14.03
N GLY A 53 -13.36 -7.39 14.44
CA GLY A 53 -12.46 -7.77 15.54
C GLY A 53 -11.01 -7.45 15.20
N LYS A 54 -10.55 -7.84 14.00
CA LYS A 54 -9.22 -7.49 13.50
C LYS A 54 -9.01 -5.99 13.33
N ALA A 55 -10.05 -5.25 12.96
CA ALA A 55 -9.97 -3.79 12.89
C ALA A 55 -9.69 -3.18 14.28
N LEU A 56 -10.37 -3.66 15.33
CA LEU A 56 -10.13 -3.23 16.70
C LEU A 56 -8.69 -3.53 17.15
N ASP A 57 -8.18 -4.72 16.82
CA ASP A 57 -6.79 -5.09 17.13
C ASP A 57 -5.79 -4.16 16.44
N ILE A 58 -6.02 -3.81 15.17
CA ILE A 58 -5.21 -2.84 14.44
C ILE A 58 -5.27 -1.46 15.12
N PHE A 59 -6.45 -0.97 15.48
CA PHE A 59 -6.57 0.32 16.15
C PHE A 59 -5.85 0.34 17.51
N LYS A 60 -5.95 -0.74 18.30
CA LYS A 60 -5.20 -0.88 19.55
C LYS A 60 -3.70 -0.86 19.31
N LYS A 61 -3.20 -1.47 18.23
CA LYS A 61 -1.78 -1.44 17.86
C LYS A 61 -1.31 -0.04 17.48
N LEU A 62 -2.13 0.73 16.77
CA LEU A 62 -1.83 2.08 16.30
C LEU A 62 -1.97 3.16 17.39
N ASN A 63 -2.83 2.93 18.39
CA ASN A 63 -3.14 3.91 19.42
C ASN A 63 -1.89 4.36 20.19
N GLY A 64 -1.69 5.68 20.28
CA GLY A 64 -0.54 6.28 20.96
C GLY A 64 0.80 6.11 20.25
N LYS A 65 0.85 5.52 19.05
CA LYS A 65 2.09 5.29 18.30
C LYS A 65 2.13 6.11 17.01
N LYS A 66 3.30 6.69 16.73
CA LYS A 66 3.58 7.27 15.42
C LYS A 66 3.64 6.15 14.39
N HIS A 67 2.94 6.35 13.28
CA HIS A 67 2.93 5.48 12.12
C HIS A 67 3.00 6.35 10.87
N TYR A 68 3.41 5.76 9.75
CA TYR A 68 3.59 6.49 8.49
C TYR A 68 2.59 5.98 7.46
N LEU A 69 1.84 6.90 6.85
CA LEU A 69 1.08 6.61 5.64
C LEU A 69 1.99 6.93 4.45
N ILE A 70 2.37 5.91 3.70
CA ILE A 70 3.24 6.04 2.53
C ILE A 70 2.37 5.90 1.30
N SER A 71 2.32 6.96 0.49
CA SER A 71 1.54 7.04 -0.74
C SER A 71 2.47 7.17 -1.94
N SER A 72 2.22 6.37 -2.97
CA SER A 72 2.97 6.41 -4.23
C SER A 72 2.02 6.60 -5.41
N VAL A 73 2.50 7.28 -6.44
CA VAL A 73 1.81 7.53 -7.71
C VAL A 73 2.75 7.17 -8.85
N CYS A 74 2.22 6.57 -9.91
CA CYS A 74 2.90 6.19 -11.14
C CYS A 74 2.05 6.59 -12.35
#